data_AF-A0A3N0W2S0-F1
#
_entry.id   AF-A0A3N0W2S0-F1
#
_cell.length_a   1.000
_cell.length_b   1.000
_cell.length_c   1.000
_cell.angle_alpha   90.00
_cell.angle_beta   90.00
_cell.angle_gamma   90.00
#
_symmetry.space_group_name_H-M   'P 1'
#
loop_
_entity.id
_entity.type
_entity.pdbx_description
1 polymer ?
#
loop_
_entity_poly.entity_id
_entity_poly.type
_entity_poly.pdbx_seq_one_letter_code
_entity_poly.pdbx_strand_id
1 'polypeptide(L)' 'MAANYIFKGVDLRTATVYDIADVLKDYPAIFVSPDRELSDEQERILSLYTFAEEYALTDLKEKLEDLYKEDLIPLS' A
#
# COMPACT_ATOMS: atom_id res chain seq x y z
N MET A 1 -8.17 -21.06 2.38
CA MET A 1 -7.20 -20.15 1.75
C MET A 1 -7.23 -18.86 2.54
N ALA A 2 -6.10 -18.40 3.08
CA ALA A 2 -6.05 -17.07 3.64
C ALA A 2 -6.36 -16.05 2.54
N ALA A 3 -7.18 -15.04 2.84
CA ALA A 3 -7.48 -13.99 1.87
C ALA A 3 -6.19 -13.19 1.60
N ASN A 4 -5.64 -13.28 0.38
CA ASN A 4 -4.40 -12.58 0.01
C ASN A 4 -4.49 -11.06 0.17
N TYR A 5 -5.71 -10.51 0.16
CA TYR A 5 -6.01 -9.09 0.35
C TYR A 5 -6.06 -8.64 1.83
N ILE A 6 -5.85 -9.54 2.80
CA ILE A 6 -5.80 -9.17 4.21
C ILE A 6 -4.36 -9.08 4.70
N PHE A 7 -4.02 -7.95 5.33
CA PHE A 7 -2.76 -7.72 6.03
C PHE A 7 -3.03 -7.33 7.48
N LYS A 8 -2.64 -8.18 8.44
CA LYS A 8 -2.83 -7.94 9.88
C LYS A 8 -4.25 -7.50 10.30
N GLY A 9 -5.28 -8.02 9.60
CA GLY A 9 -6.68 -7.69 9.85
C GLY A 9 -7.22 -6.51 9.03
N VAL A 10 -6.38 -5.88 8.21
CA VAL A 10 -6.75 -4.77 7.32
C VAL A 10 -7.00 -5.28 5.91
N ASP A 11 -8.09 -4.83 5.28
CA ASP A 11 -8.43 -5.13 3.88
C ASP A 11 -7.74 -4.15 2.93
N LEU A 12 -6.70 -4.64 2.22
CA LEU A 12 -5.86 -3.84 1.34
C LEU A 12 -6.61 -3.24 0.16
N ARG A 13 -7.79 -3.77 -0.18
CA ARG A 13 -8.64 -3.26 -1.28
C ARG A 13 -9.20 -1.88 -0.99
N THR A 14 -9.33 -1.52 0.28
CA THR A 14 -9.91 -0.25 0.73
C THR A 14 -9.01 0.51 1.71
N ALA A 15 -7.95 -0.12 2.19
CA ALA A 15 -7.04 0.47 3.17
C ALA A 15 -6.31 1.70 2.63
N THR A 16 -6.05 2.63 3.53
CA THR A 16 -5.11 3.73 3.38
C THR A 16 -3.84 3.44 4.16
N VAL A 17 -2.81 4.26 3.94
CA VAL A 17 -1.57 4.18 4.74
C VAL A 17 -1.82 4.34 6.25
N TYR A 18 -2.87 5.06 6.64
CA TYR A 18 -3.24 5.27 8.04
C TYR A 18 -3.77 4.01 8.70
N ASP A 19 -4.56 3.21 7.98
CA ASP A 19 -5.08 1.94 8.50
C ASP A 19 -3.93 0.96 8.78
N ILE A 20 -2.92 0.96 7.91
CA ILE A 20 -1.71 0.16 8.08
C ILE A 20 -0.85 0.68 9.25
N ALA A 21 -0.68 1.99 9.37
CA ALA A 21 0.07 2.60 10.46
C ALA A 21 -0.60 2.38 11.84
N ASP A 22 -1.93 2.34 11.91
CA ASP A 22 -2.66 2.08 13.16
C ASP A 22 -2.40 0.66 13.70
N VAL A 23 -2.34 -0.34 12.80
CA VAL A 23 -1.99 -1.72 13.18
C VAL A 23 -0.48 -1.93 13.36
N LEU A 24 0.36 -1.08 12.77
CA LEU A 24 1.81 -1.08 12.88
C LEU A 24 2.32 0.15 13.63
N LYS A 25 2.04 0.23 14.93
CA LYS A 25 2.28 1.42 15.77
C LYS A 25 3.71 1.98 15.76
N ASP A 26 4.70 1.17 15.40
CA ASP A 26 6.12 1.58 15.31
C ASP A 26 6.48 2.28 13.98
N TYR A 27 5.57 2.26 12.99
CA TYR A 27 5.79 2.80 11.64
C TYR A 27 4.76 3.90 11.35
N PRO A 28 5.11 5.18 11.57
CA PRO A 28 4.17 6.28 11.33
C PRO A 28 3.83 6.41 9.85
N ALA A 29 2.58 6.80 9.57
CA ALA A 29 2.11 7.05 8.20
C ALA A 29 2.99 8.09 7.50
N ILE A 30 3.25 7.86 6.21
CA ILE A 30 4.02 8.76 5.37
C ILE A 30 3.10 9.47 4.38
N PHE A 31 3.47 10.69 4.01
CA PHE A 31 2.80 11.45 2.96
C PHE A 31 3.59 11.34 1.67
N VAL A 32 2.90 10.93 0.61
CA VAL A 32 3.45 10.89 -0.74
C VAL A 32 2.75 11.96 -1.57
N SER A 33 3.53 12.80 -2.24
CA SER A 33 3.03 13.82 -3.17
C SER A 33 3.64 13.54 -4.54
N PRO A 34 2.93 12.83 -5.43
CA PRO A 34 3.45 12.53 -6.76
C PRO A 34 3.56 13.81 -7.60
N ASP A 35 4.59 13.89 -8.45
CA ASP A 35 4.78 15.02 -9.39
C ASP A 35 3.82 15.00 -10.59
N ARG A 36 3.08 13.89 -10.77
CA ARG A 36 2.11 13.67 -11.84
C ARG A 36 0.70 13.54 -11.25
N GLU A 37 -0.29 13.98 -12.02
CA GLU A 37 -1.70 13.79 -11.69
C GLU A 37 -2.05 12.30 -11.74
N LEU A 38 -2.43 11.74 -10.59
CA LEU A 38 -2.87 10.37 -10.42
C LEU A 38 -4.35 10.39 -10.01
N SER A 39 -5.07 9.31 -10.27
CA SER A 39 -6.39 9.13 -9.65
C SER A 39 -6.24 8.84 -8.16
N ASP A 40 -7.27 9.15 -7.35
CA ASP A 40 -7.30 8.87 -5.91
C ASP A 40 -6.89 7.43 -5.56
N GLU A 41 -7.31 6.47 -6.39
CA GLU A 41 -6.98 5.05 -6.21
C GLU A 41 -5.49 4.78 -6.49
N GLN A 42 -4.92 5.38 -7.54
CA GLN A 42 -3.49 5.27 -7.82
C GLN A 42 -2.64 5.94 -6.75
N GLU A 43 -3.06 7.09 -6.22
CA GLU A 43 -2.38 7.75 -5.09
C GLU A 43 -2.43 6.90 -3.81
N ARG A 44 -3.58 6.28 -3.54
CA ARG A 44 -3.77 5.37 -2.41
C ARG A 44 -2.83 4.16 -2.52
N ILE A 45 -2.81 3.51 -3.68
CA ILE A 45 -1.94 2.36 -3.94
C ILE A 45 -0.47 2.79 -3.84
N LEU A 46 -0.06 3.89 -4.49
CA LEU A 46 1.30 4.41 -4.42
C LEU A 46 1.73 4.67 -2.97
N SER A 47 0.86 5.30 -2.16
CA SER A 47 1.15 5.58 -0.75
C SER A 47 1.39 4.30 0.06
N LEU A 48 0.61 3.25 -0.18
CA LEU A 48 0.79 1.94 0.45
C LEU A 48 2.11 1.29 0.04
N TYR A 49 2.48 1.39 -1.25
CA TYR A 49 3.74 0.90 -1.77
C TYR A 49 4.94 1.59 -1.17
N THR A 50 4.96 2.93 -1.21
CA THR A 50 6.04 3.72 -0.65
C THR A 50 6.19 3.44 0.84
N PHE A 51 5.09 3.28 1.58
CA PHE A 51 5.14 2.91 2.99
C PHE A 51 5.77 1.54 3.21
N ALA A 52 5.39 0.55 2.39
CA ALA A 52 5.96 -0.79 2.48
C ALA A 52 7.46 -0.80 2.14
N GLU A 53 7.89 0.00 1.16
CA GLU A 53 9.29 0.12 0.78
C GLU A 53 10.13 0.86 1.82
N GLU A 54 9.68 2.02 2.27
CA GLU A 54 10.37 2.87 3.26
C GLU A 54 10.68 2.10 4.55
N TYR A 55 9.72 1.31 5.02
CA TYR A 55 9.85 0.51 6.24
C TYR A 55 10.29 -0.94 6.00
N ALA A 56 10.69 -1.30 4.77
CA ALA A 56 11.11 -2.64 4.38
C ALA A 56 10.13 -3.76 4.79
N LEU A 57 8.83 -3.51 4.63
CA LEU A 57 7.74 -4.44 4.96
C LEU A 57 7.47 -5.41 3.81
N THR A 58 8.35 -6.40 3.63
CA THR A 58 8.29 -7.35 2.50
C THR A 58 6.93 -8.03 2.33
N ASP A 59 6.31 -8.52 3.42
CA ASP A 59 5.00 -9.19 3.35
C ASP A 59 3.87 -8.24 2.87
N LEU A 60 3.90 -6.97 3.28
CA LEU A 60 2.93 -5.98 2.79
C LEU A 60 3.17 -5.69 1.31
N LYS A 61 4.43 -5.50 0.92
CA LYS A 61 4.81 -5.22 -0.47
C LYS A 61 4.39 -6.36 -1.40
N GLU A 62 4.71 -7.61 -1.06
CA GLU A 62 4.35 -8.79 -1.86
C GLU A 62 2.82 -8.91 -2.03
N LYS A 63 2.05 -8.68 -0.96
CA LYS A 63 0.59 -8.68 -1.04
C LYS A 63 0.05 -7.58 -1.95
N LEU A 64 0.59 -6.37 -1.87
CA LEU A 64 0.20 -5.29 -2.76
C LEU A 64 0.55 -5.66 -4.22
N GLU A 65 1.69 -6.31 -4.47
CA GLU A 65 2.14 -6.72 -5.81
C GLU A 65 1.22 -7.77 -6.40
N ASP A 66 0.79 -8.73 -5.60
CA ASP A 66 -0.20 -9.71 -6.01
C ASP A 66 -1.58 -9.09 -6.31
N LEU A 67 -1.97 -8.06 -5.57
CA LEU A 67 -3.28 -7.41 -5.72
C LEU A 67 -3.34 -6.44 -6.91
N TYR A 68 -2.29 -5.65 -7.11
CA TYR A 68 -2.30 -4.46 -7.96
C TYR A 68 -1.26 -4.51 -9.08
N LYS A 69 -0.77 -5.72 -9.41
CA LYS A 69 0.25 -5.93 -10.44
C LYS A 69 -0.01 -5.16 -11.74
N GLU A 70 -1.26 -5.17 -12.21
CA GLU A 70 -1.66 -4.52 -13.47
C GLU A 70 -1.77 -2.98 -13.33
N ASP A 71 -2.12 -2.48 -12.14
CA ASP A 71 -2.33 -1.06 -11.86
C ASP A 71 -1.00 -0.29 -11.66
N LEU A 72 0.10 -1.01 -11.46
CA LEU A 72 1.44 -0.45 -11.25
C LEU A 72 2.29 -0.40 -12.53
N ILE A 73 1.97 -1.23 -13.52
CA ILE A 73 2.61 -1.21 -14.86
C ILE A 73 2.56 0.18 -15.53
N PRO A 74 1.52 1.03 -15.36
CA PRO A 74 1.50 2.38 -15.92
C PRO A 74 2.48 3.36 -15.25
N LEU A 75 3.08 3.02 -14.11
CA LEU A 75 3.92 3.93 -13.33
C LEU A 75 5.44 3.77 -13.58
N SER A 76 5.86 2.67 -14.21
CA SER A 76 7.25 2.33 -14.57
C SER A 76 7.69 2.87 -15.92
#